data_AF-A0A3D0P8H3-F1
#
_entry.id   AF-A0A3D0P8H3-F1
#
_cell.length_a   1.000
_cell.length_b   1.000
_cell.length_c   1.000
_cell.angle_alpha   90.00
_cell.angle_beta   90.00
_cell.angle_gamma   90.00
#
_symmetry.space_group_name_H-M   'P 1'
#
loop_
_entity.id
_entity.type
_entity.pdbx_description
1 polymer ?
#
loop_
_entity_poly.entity_id
_entity_poly.type
_entity_poly.pdbx_seq_one_letter_code
_entity_poly.pdbx_strand_id
1 'polypeptide(L)'
;MVGGHTIRSGGQSVLTRSFRKYQGLGNDFILMDGRTTPLPEMGGDPAKELCDRRFGIGGDGLILALPPQQGGDVRMQILNADGSEAEMCGNGIRCFARFLADLDGSASGTQWRVETPAGLMIPRLLEGDQVTVDMGEPFLEPASIPTNLAAGTPLPDGELQVAGISLQVAAVGMGNPHAVVQVDDLESLDFERLGPALEQHPAFPARTNVHFVQVHAPDQLQVRVWERGAGPTLACGTGACATVVATHLRGACARQATVQLPGGPLQIDWDSTNHIQMAGPAVFVFEGVLPAAGGSDAVEAIDCASLCSDGCIRPEACPSAAAREQAMTFLDRLSLDDMVGLANSSLEERTRRRAGF
;
A
#
# COMPACT_ATOMS: atom_id res chain seq x y z
N MET A 1 51.02 -2.72 -4.07
CA MET A 1 51.16 -2.46 -5.52
C MET A 1 49.92 -3.02 -6.20
N VAL A 2 48.96 -2.13 -6.50
CA VAL A 2 48.51 -1.72 -7.85
C VAL A 2 47.69 -2.85 -8.54
N GLY A 3 46.44 -2.66 -8.97
CA GLY A 3 45.73 -1.41 -9.20
C GLY A 3 44.22 -1.59 -9.32
N GLY A 4 43.52 -0.50 -9.03
CA GLY A 4 42.11 -0.34 -9.33
C GLY A 4 41.88 -0.15 -10.83
N HIS A 5 40.73 -0.62 -11.28
CA HIS A 5 40.14 -0.19 -12.54
C HIS A 5 38.96 0.72 -12.23
N THR A 6 39.23 2.01 -12.36
CA THR A 6 38.24 3.07 -12.45
C THR A 6 37.63 3.02 -13.85
N ILE A 7 36.35 2.69 -13.97
CA ILE A 7 35.57 3.05 -15.16
C ILE A 7 34.86 4.37 -14.85
N ARG A 8 35.36 5.45 -15.44
CA ARG A 8 34.65 6.73 -15.53
C ARG A 8 34.15 6.87 -16.97
N SER A 9 32.84 6.90 -17.14
CA SER A 9 32.19 7.62 -18.24
C SER A 9 30.86 8.19 -17.75
N GLY A 10 30.72 9.52 -17.83
CA GLY A 10 29.44 10.24 -17.83
C GLY A 10 28.54 10.06 -16.61
N GLY A 11 28.69 10.94 -15.63
CA GLY A 11 27.82 11.00 -14.46
C GLY A 11 26.41 11.47 -14.79
N GLN A 12 25.45 10.57 -14.65
CA GLN A 12 24.23 10.82 -13.90
C GLN A 12 24.00 9.59 -13.01
N SER A 13 23.99 9.80 -11.69
CA SER A 13 23.50 8.80 -10.75
C SER A 13 22.02 8.62 -11.03
N VAL A 14 21.65 7.60 -11.82
CA VAL A 14 20.25 7.23 -11.99
C VAL A 14 19.79 6.75 -10.63
N LEU A 15 18.99 7.57 -9.93
CA LEU A 15 18.32 7.18 -8.69
C LEU A 15 17.38 6.03 -9.03
N THR A 16 17.83 4.80 -8.81
CA THR A 16 17.05 3.60 -9.08
C THR A 16 15.83 3.59 -8.15
N ARG A 17 14.64 3.74 -8.73
CA ARG A 17 13.36 3.71 -8.01
C ARG A 17 12.93 2.27 -7.74
N SER A 18 13.70 1.55 -6.94
CA SER A 18 13.36 0.18 -6.56
C SER A 18 12.15 0.17 -5.64
N PHE A 19 11.28 -0.81 -5.81
CA PHE A 19 10.16 -1.06 -4.92
C PHE A 19 10.04 -2.57 -4.65
N ARG A 20 9.39 -2.90 -3.54
CA ARG A 20 8.99 -4.27 -3.22
C ARG A 20 7.49 -4.29 -2.94
N LYS A 21 6.82 -5.32 -3.45
CA LYS A 21 5.39 -5.55 -3.26
C LYS A 21 5.18 -6.55 -2.14
N TYR A 22 4.34 -6.19 -1.17
CA TYR A 22 3.93 -7.07 -0.08
C TYR A 22 2.41 -7.14 0.01
N GLN A 23 1.89 -8.14 0.69
CA GLN A 23 0.49 -8.20 1.10
C GLN A 23 0.34 -8.76 2.52
N GLY A 24 -0.66 -8.26 3.22
CA GLY A 24 -1.13 -8.82 4.49
C GLY A 24 -2.59 -9.21 4.38
N LEU A 25 -2.87 -10.51 4.25
CA LEU A 25 -4.21 -11.08 4.10
C LEU A 25 -5.00 -10.49 2.91
N GLY A 26 -4.33 -10.32 1.79
CA GLY A 26 -4.89 -9.80 0.54
C GLY A 26 -4.85 -8.28 0.38
N ASN A 27 -4.63 -7.53 1.47
CA ASN A 27 -4.41 -6.09 1.41
C ASN A 27 -2.96 -5.80 1.00
N ASP A 28 -2.77 -5.25 -0.19
CA ASP A 28 -1.49 -5.28 -0.91
C ASP A 28 -0.86 -3.90 -1.12
N PHE A 29 0.43 -3.78 -0.79
CA PHE A 29 1.14 -2.51 -0.73
C PHE A 29 2.40 -2.52 -1.59
N ILE A 30 2.71 -1.34 -2.15
CA ILE A 30 3.98 -1.05 -2.80
C ILE A 30 4.88 -0.39 -1.75
N LEU A 31 6.06 -0.92 -1.49
CA LEU A 31 6.98 -0.44 -0.46
C LEU A 31 8.26 0.10 -1.08
N MET A 32 8.70 1.29 -0.64
CA MET A 32 9.93 1.93 -1.10
C MET A 32 10.80 2.37 0.07
N ASP A 33 12.11 2.21 -0.06
CA ASP A 33 13.09 2.61 0.97
C ASP A 33 13.67 3.99 0.65
N GLY A 34 13.28 4.98 1.43
CA GLY A 34 13.80 6.34 1.43
C GLY A 34 14.64 6.67 2.66
N ARG A 35 15.06 5.69 3.47
CA ARG A 35 15.78 5.92 4.75
C ARG A 35 17.18 6.50 4.54
N THR A 36 17.87 6.08 3.48
CA THR A 36 19.27 6.47 3.22
C THR A 36 19.41 7.42 2.04
N THR A 37 18.66 7.16 0.97
CA THR A 37 18.64 7.99 -0.24
C THR A 37 17.25 8.58 -0.38
N PRO A 38 17.11 9.91 -0.53
CA PRO A 38 15.81 10.52 -0.77
C PRO A 38 15.13 9.86 -1.96
N LEU A 39 13.84 9.54 -1.79
CA LEU A 39 13.04 9.06 -2.89
C LEU A 39 12.97 10.17 -3.96
N PRO A 40 13.21 9.84 -5.23
CA PRO A 40 13.21 10.84 -6.28
C PRO A 40 11.81 11.43 -6.46
N GLU A 41 11.76 12.71 -6.84
CA GLU A 41 10.49 13.38 -7.12
C GLU A 41 9.73 12.63 -8.21
N MET A 42 8.53 12.20 -7.87
CA MET A 42 7.58 11.63 -8.81
C MET A 42 6.74 12.79 -9.33
N GLY A 43 6.57 12.89 -10.65
CA GLY A 43 5.59 13.81 -11.21
C GLY A 43 4.19 13.42 -10.74
N GLY A 44 3.28 14.38 -10.64
CA GLY A 44 1.89 14.10 -10.26
C GLY A 44 1.73 13.60 -8.82
N ASP A 45 0.79 12.67 -8.65
CA ASP A 45 0.48 12.03 -7.37
C ASP A 45 0.98 10.57 -7.42
N PRO A 46 2.14 10.27 -6.81
CA PRO A 46 2.81 8.98 -6.95
C PRO A 46 1.95 7.80 -6.51
N ALA A 47 1.12 7.99 -5.47
CA ALA A 47 0.29 6.93 -4.96
C ALA A 47 -0.79 6.55 -5.98
N LYS A 48 -1.45 7.54 -6.59
CA LYS A 48 -2.46 7.29 -7.65
C LYS A 48 -1.87 6.59 -8.86
N GLU A 49 -0.72 7.06 -9.33
CA GLU A 49 -0.07 6.51 -10.53
C GLU A 49 0.41 5.08 -10.31
N LEU A 50 1.07 4.80 -9.19
CA LEU A 50 1.61 3.47 -8.90
C LEU A 50 0.53 2.46 -8.48
N CYS A 51 -0.48 2.91 -7.73
CA CYS A 51 -1.52 2.03 -7.21
C CYS A 51 -2.61 1.71 -8.24
N ASP A 52 -2.69 2.42 -9.37
CA ASP A 52 -3.58 2.03 -10.47
C ASP A 52 -3.28 0.60 -10.92
N ARG A 53 -4.28 -0.28 -10.84
CA ARG A 53 -4.12 -1.73 -11.12
C ARG A 53 -4.02 -2.07 -12.61
N ARG A 54 -4.27 -1.14 -13.52
CA ARG A 54 -4.23 -1.34 -14.98
C ARG A 54 -3.04 -0.65 -15.63
N PHE A 55 -2.74 0.58 -15.19
CA PHE A 55 -1.71 1.45 -15.76
C PHE A 55 -0.48 1.58 -14.86
N GLY A 56 -0.57 1.20 -13.59
CA GLY A 56 0.52 1.19 -12.62
C GLY A 56 0.98 -0.21 -12.26
N ILE A 57 1.58 -0.33 -11.07
CA ILE A 57 1.94 -1.61 -10.46
C ILE A 57 0.67 -2.29 -9.90
N GLY A 58 -0.26 -1.48 -9.41
CA GLY A 58 -1.46 -1.93 -8.71
C GLY A 58 -1.20 -2.15 -7.23
N GLY A 59 -2.05 -1.59 -6.36
CA GLY A 59 -2.03 -1.80 -4.91
C GLY A 59 -3.10 -1.00 -4.19
N ASP A 60 -3.34 -1.33 -2.93
CA ASP A 60 -4.24 -0.58 -2.05
C ASP A 60 -3.56 0.69 -1.50
N GLY A 61 -2.22 0.71 -1.49
CA GLY A 61 -1.46 1.89 -1.11
C GLY A 61 0.05 1.78 -1.37
N LEU A 62 0.70 2.93 -1.25
CA LEU A 62 2.15 3.12 -1.30
C LEU A 62 2.65 3.40 0.12
N ILE A 63 3.60 2.61 0.60
CA ILE A 63 4.23 2.78 1.91
C ILE A 63 5.70 3.14 1.74
N LEU A 64 6.12 4.21 2.41
CA LEU A 64 7.47 4.72 2.35
C LEU A 64 8.18 4.50 3.69
N ALA A 65 9.36 3.90 3.66
CA ALA A 65 10.28 3.89 4.80
C ALA A 65 11.15 5.14 4.74
N LEU A 66 11.02 6.01 5.74
CA LEU A 66 11.64 7.33 5.76
C LEU A 66 12.53 7.49 6.99
N PRO A 67 13.47 8.46 6.98
CA PRO A 67 14.24 8.79 8.16
C PRO A 67 13.32 9.19 9.32
N PRO A 68 13.64 8.74 10.56
CA PRO A 68 12.88 9.12 11.74
C PRO A 68 13.02 10.63 12.03
N GLN A 69 12.02 11.19 12.71
CA GLN A 69 11.94 12.62 13.06
C GLN A 69 11.67 12.85 14.54
N GLN A 70 11.14 11.86 15.26
CA GLN A 70 10.63 11.95 16.64
C GLN A 70 11.30 10.94 17.59
N GLY A 71 12.49 10.45 17.24
CA GLY A 71 13.27 9.53 18.09
C GLY A 71 12.82 8.06 18.05
N GLY A 72 12.11 7.67 17.00
CA GLY A 72 11.97 6.27 16.57
C GLY A 72 13.18 5.79 15.76
N ASP A 73 13.12 4.54 15.33
CA ASP A 73 14.17 3.92 14.51
C ASP A 73 13.96 4.25 13.01
N VAL A 74 12.71 4.41 12.62
CA VAL A 74 12.26 4.62 11.25
C VAL A 74 10.89 5.29 11.25
N ARG A 75 10.59 6.07 10.21
CA ARG A 75 9.26 6.64 10.00
C ARG A 75 8.56 5.92 8.86
N MET A 76 7.29 5.56 9.07
CA MET A 76 6.42 5.00 8.04
C MET A 76 5.45 6.08 7.57
N GLN A 77 5.35 6.26 6.26
CA GLN A 77 4.30 7.06 5.64
C GLN A 77 3.47 6.16 4.73
N ILE A 78 2.15 6.22 4.84
CA ILE A 78 1.21 5.45 4.02
C ILE A 78 0.36 6.41 3.19
N LEU A 79 0.40 6.24 1.88
CA LEU A 79 -0.49 6.91 0.94
C LEU A 79 -1.46 5.88 0.37
N ASN A 80 -2.75 6.11 0.53
CA ASN A 80 -3.79 5.30 -0.09
C ASN A 80 -3.74 5.42 -1.62
N ALA A 81 -4.37 4.47 -2.32
CA ALA A 81 -4.44 4.48 -3.78
C ALA A 81 -5.08 5.75 -4.36
N ASP A 82 -5.88 6.50 -3.58
CA ASP A 82 -6.48 7.77 -3.96
C ASP A 82 -5.62 9.01 -3.60
N GLY A 83 -4.37 8.80 -3.17
CA GLY A 83 -3.42 9.84 -2.80
C GLY A 83 -3.59 10.42 -1.40
N SER A 84 -4.64 10.05 -0.67
CA SER A 84 -4.83 10.49 0.72
C SER A 84 -3.81 9.81 1.65
N GLU A 85 -3.33 10.53 2.67
CA GLU A 85 -2.45 9.95 3.68
C GLU A 85 -3.26 9.22 4.76
N ALA A 86 -2.88 7.98 5.06
CA ALA A 86 -3.50 7.19 6.12
C ALA A 86 -2.72 7.34 7.43
N GLU A 87 -3.43 7.48 8.54
CA GLU A 87 -2.80 7.61 9.86
C GLU A 87 -2.14 6.29 10.32
N MET A 88 -2.78 5.16 10.05
CA MET A 88 -2.29 3.83 10.40
C MET A 88 -3.00 2.75 9.55
N CYS A 89 -2.29 1.67 9.26
CA CYS A 89 -2.86 0.46 8.68
C CYS A 89 -2.22 -0.78 9.32
N GLY A 90 -3.02 -1.62 9.99
CA GLY A 90 -2.53 -2.80 10.69
C GLY A 90 -1.89 -3.84 9.77
N ASN A 91 -2.35 -3.97 8.52
CA ASN A 91 -1.69 -4.82 7.51
C ASN A 91 -0.43 -4.14 6.94
N GLY A 92 -0.50 -2.83 6.73
CA GLY A 92 0.62 -2.02 6.23
C GLY A 92 1.82 -2.06 7.17
N ILE A 93 1.63 -1.89 8.48
CA ILE A 93 2.73 -1.93 9.46
C ILE A 93 3.39 -3.32 9.55
N ARG A 94 2.64 -4.42 9.36
CA ARG A 94 3.21 -5.77 9.27
C ARG A 94 4.04 -5.93 8.00
N CYS A 95 3.51 -5.50 6.86
CA CYS A 95 4.24 -5.49 5.59
C CYS A 95 5.52 -4.64 5.68
N PHE A 96 5.44 -3.51 6.37
CA PHE A 96 6.55 -2.59 6.59
C PHE A 96 7.65 -3.21 7.43
N ALA A 97 7.32 -3.81 8.58
CA ALA A 97 8.29 -4.51 9.41
C ALA A 97 8.99 -5.64 8.66
N ARG A 98 8.22 -6.41 7.88
CA ARG A 98 8.78 -7.47 7.04
C ARG A 98 9.71 -6.90 5.96
N PHE A 99 9.31 -5.81 5.31
CA PHE A 99 10.13 -5.14 4.31
C PHE A 99 11.47 -4.66 4.86
N LEU A 100 11.48 -4.05 6.06
CA LEU A 100 12.74 -3.67 6.73
C LEU A 100 13.59 -4.90 7.03
N ALA A 101 12.97 -5.98 7.53
CA ALA A 101 13.68 -7.22 7.80
C ALA A 101 14.35 -7.80 6.54
N ASP A 102 13.63 -7.82 5.41
CA ASP A 102 14.11 -8.35 4.14
C ASP A 102 15.15 -7.44 3.47
N LEU A 103 15.21 -6.16 3.81
CA LEU A 103 16.26 -5.24 3.35
C LEU A 103 17.53 -5.35 4.20
N ASP A 104 17.37 -5.42 5.52
CA ASP A 104 18.47 -5.32 6.47
C ASP A 104 19.02 -6.70 6.90
N GLY A 105 18.36 -7.80 6.49
CA GLY A 105 18.71 -9.17 6.90
C GLY A 105 18.43 -9.44 8.38
N SER A 106 17.31 -8.93 8.90
CA SER A 106 16.97 -9.01 10.33
C SER A 106 16.54 -10.42 10.75
N ALA A 107 16.82 -10.78 12.00
CA ALA A 107 16.45 -12.08 12.58
C ALA A 107 15.07 -12.04 13.26
N SER A 108 14.49 -13.21 13.51
CA SER A 108 13.28 -13.34 14.33
C SER A 108 13.48 -12.71 15.71
N GLY A 109 12.45 -12.03 16.22
CA GLY A 109 12.49 -11.28 17.46
C GLY A 109 12.91 -9.81 17.31
N THR A 110 13.41 -9.39 16.14
CA THR A 110 13.70 -7.98 15.86
C THR A 110 12.43 -7.13 16.00
N GLN A 111 12.59 -5.95 16.59
CA GLN A 111 11.55 -4.95 16.76
C GLN A 111 12.00 -3.62 16.19
N TRP A 112 11.04 -2.82 15.75
CA TRP A 112 11.28 -1.46 15.28
C TRP A 112 10.36 -0.50 16.01
N ARG A 113 10.89 0.63 16.46
CA ARG A 113 10.11 1.78 16.92
C ARG A 113 9.72 2.61 15.69
N VAL A 114 8.57 2.31 15.10
CA VAL A 114 8.10 2.92 13.86
C VAL A 114 7.25 4.14 14.17
N GLU A 115 7.68 5.30 13.70
CA GLU A 115 6.90 6.54 13.78
C GLU A 115 5.78 6.53 12.74
N THR A 116 4.55 6.80 13.17
CA THR A 116 3.35 6.93 12.32
C THR A 116 2.57 8.18 12.74
N PRO A 117 1.65 8.70 11.90
CA PRO A 117 0.74 9.77 12.33
C PRO A 117 -0.09 9.40 13.57
N ALA A 118 -0.40 8.11 13.77
CA ALA A 118 -1.10 7.61 14.96
C ALA A 118 -0.19 7.43 16.20
N GLY A 119 1.10 7.81 16.12
CA GLY A 119 2.08 7.66 17.19
C GLY A 119 3.11 6.56 16.92
N LEU A 120 3.81 6.14 17.98
CA LEU A 120 4.90 5.17 17.89
C LEU A 120 4.35 3.74 17.94
N MET A 121 4.58 2.97 16.88
CA MET A 121 4.20 1.55 16.78
C MET A 121 5.43 0.65 16.95
N ILE A 122 5.27 -0.51 17.59
CA ILE A 122 6.37 -1.44 17.84
C ILE A 122 6.08 -2.83 17.24
N PRO A 123 6.11 -2.98 15.89
CA PRO A 123 6.03 -4.29 15.28
C PRO A 123 7.23 -5.16 15.66
N ARG A 124 6.97 -6.45 15.88
CA ARG A 124 7.97 -7.48 16.18
C ARG A 124 7.92 -8.55 15.10
N LEU A 125 9.06 -8.80 14.45
CA LEU A 125 9.20 -9.93 13.54
C LEU A 125 9.18 -11.24 14.33
N LEU A 126 8.40 -12.21 13.87
CA LEU A 126 8.40 -13.57 14.38
C LEU A 126 9.06 -14.52 13.37
N GLU A 127 9.04 -15.82 13.67
CA GLU A 127 9.49 -16.83 12.71
C GLU A 127 8.57 -16.89 11.47
N GLY A 128 9.12 -17.33 10.34
CA GLY A 128 8.37 -17.45 9.10
C GLY A 128 8.03 -16.08 8.50
N ASP A 129 6.76 -15.86 8.17
CA ASP A 129 6.21 -14.63 7.58
C ASP A 129 5.40 -13.80 8.58
N GLN A 130 5.44 -14.16 9.87
CA GLN A 130 4.59 -13.57 10.89
C GLN A 130 5.20 -12.29 11.47
N VAL A 131 4.35 -11.31 11.70
CA VAL A 131 4.68 -10.07 12.43
C VAL A 131 3.61 -9.82 13.48
N THR A 132 4.04 -9.58 14.71
CA THR A 132 3.16 -9.14 15.80
C THR A 132 3.17 -7.63 15.92
N VAL A 133 2.00 -7.06 16.21
CA VAL A 133 1.81 -5.64 16.47
C VAL A 133 1.02 -5.50 17.78
N ASP A 134 1.48 -4.62 18.66
CA ASP A 134 0.68 -4.17 19.80
C ASP A 134 -0.39 -3.21 19.29
N MET A 135 -1.65 -3.62 19.43
CA MET A 135 -2.82 -2.88 18.99
C MET A 135 -3.38 -1.97 20.09
N GLY A 136 -2.72 -1.92 21.26
CA GLY A 136 -3.14 -1.17 22.43
C GLY A 136 -4.30 -1.83 23.17
N GLU A 137 -4.99 -1.02 23.96
CA GLU A 137 -6.10 -1.45 24.79
C GLU A 137 -7.46 -1.24 24.09
N PRO A 138 -8.44 -2.13 24.32
CA PRO A 138 -9.80 -1.94 23.81
C PRO A 138 -10.54 -0.85 24.60
N PHE A 139 -11.31 -0.03 23.90
CA PHE A 139 -12.25 0.91 24.51
C PHE A 139 -13.62 0.24 24.68
N LEU A 140 -14.15 0.27 25.90
CA LEU A 140 -15.44 -0.33 26.26
C LEU A 140 -16.49 0.70 26.72
N GLU A 141 -16.13 1.98 26.82
CA GLU A 141 -17.07 3.04 27.19
C GLU A 141 -17.87 3.52 25.97
N PRO A 142 -19.23 3.57 26.04
CA PRO A 142 -20.06 3.93 24.88
C PRO A 142 -19.68 5.27 24.22
N ALA A 143 -19.33 6.26 25.04
CA ALA A 143 -18.94 7.59 24.56
C ALA A 143 -17.61 7.57 23.78
N SER A 144 -16.69 6.67 24.13
CA SER A 144 -15.41 6.49 23.45
C SER A 144 -15.53 5.66 22.16
N ILE A 145 -16.58 4.82 22.04
CA ILE A 145 -16.90 3.99 20.86
C ILE A 145 -17.88 4.71 19.90
N PRO A 146 -18.15 5.99 20.10
CA PRO A 146 -19.43 6.64 19.75
C PRO A 146 -20.62 5.69 19.45
N THR A 147 -21.18 5.05 20.48
CA THR A 147 -22.40 4.23 20.37
C THR A 147 -23.49 4.70 21.33
N ASN A 148 -24.74 4.55 20.91
CA ASN A 148 -25.95 4.77 21.70
C ASN A 148 -26.46 3.48 22.37
N LEU A 149 -25.74 2.35 22.22
CA LEU A 149 -25.98 1.18 23.05
C LEU A 149 -25.77 1.54 24.52
N ALA A 150 -26.63 1.01 25.40
CA ALA A 150 -26.49 1.26 26.82
C ALA A 150 -25.14 0.73 27.31
N ALA A 151 -24.53 1.41 28.28
CA ALA A 151 -23.39 0.87 29.00
C ALA A 151 -23.83 -0.45 29.66
N GLY A 152 -23.25 -1.56 29.22
CA GLY A 152 -23.46 -2.88 29.81
C GLY A 152 -22.24 -3.29 30.65
N THR A 153 -22.44 -4.23 31.57
CA THR A 153 -21.34 -4.93 32.23
C THR A 153 -21.25 -6.31 31.58
N PRO A 154 -20.15 -6.69 30.91
CA PRO A 154 -18.84 -6.02 30.88
C PRO A 154 -18.58 -5.07 29.68
N LEU A 155 -19.51 -4.93 28.73
CA LEU A 155 -19.36 -4.07 27.55
C LEU A 155 -20.71 -3.51 27.08
N PRO A 156 -20.76 -2.48 26.22
CA PRO A 156 -21.99 -1.97 25.65
C PRO A 156 -22.55 -2.96 24.65
N ASP A 157 -23.72 -3.50 24.96
CA ASP A 157 -24.40 -4.43 24.09
C ASP A 157 -25.92 -4.33 24.18
N GLY A 158 -26.61 -4.94 23.21
CA GLY A 158 -28.05 -4.98 23.20
C GLY A 158 -28.64 -5.51 21.90
N GLU A 159 -29.96 -5.68 21.92
CA GLU A 159 -30.73 -6.09 20.75
C GLU A 159 -31.03 -4.89 19.85
N LEU A 160 -30.68 -5.00 18.57
CA LEU A 160 -30.95 -4.00 17.56
C LEU A 160 -31.86 -4.57 16.46
N GLN A 161 -32.81 -3.75 15.99
CA GLN A 161 -33.60 -4.05 14.80
C GLN A 161 -32.83 -3.63 13.55
N VAL A 162 -32.27 -4.61 12.84
CA VAL A 162 -31.43 -4.38 11.66
C VAL A 162 -32.11 -4.99 10.45
N ALA A 163 -32.51 -4.14 9.50
CA ALA A 163 -33.23 -4.56 8.29
C ALA A 163 -34.43 -5.49 8.60
N GLY A 164 -35.17 -5.26 9.69
CA GLY A 164 -36.36 -6.05 10.04
C GLY A 164 -36.08 -7.41 10.71
N ILE A 165 -34.85 -7.66 11.16
CA ILE A 165 -34.53 -8.77 12.08
C ILE A 165 -33.92 -8.24 13.38
N SER A 166 -34.10 -8.97 14.48
CA SER A 166 -33.41 -8.70 15.75
C SER A 166 -32.00 -9.31 15.72
N LEU A 167 -30.99 -8.51 16.03
CA LEU A 167 -29.60 -8.95 16.19
C LEU A 167 -29.08 -8.55 17.57
N GLN A 168 -28.35 -9.47 18.22
CA GLN A 168 -27.61 -9.17 19.44
C GLN A 168 -26.24 -8.60 19.09
N VAL A 169 -26.04 -7.30 19.35
CA VAL A 169 -24.87 -6.55 18.91
C VAL A 169 -24.07 -6.09 20.12
N ALA A 170 -22.76 -6.30 20.11
CA ALA A 170 -21.82 -5.71 21.06
C ALA A 170 -20.98 -4.65 20.38
N ALA A 171 -20.60 -3.61 21.12
CA ALA A 171 -19.71 -2.56 20.64
C ALA A 171 -18.35 -2.61 21.35
N VAL A 172 -17.28 -2.48 20.59
CA VAL A 172 -15.90 -2.37 21.09
C VAL A 172 -15.18 -1.32 20.24
N GLY A 173 -14.30 -0.54 20.85
CA GLY A 173 -13.44 0.42 20.16
C GLY A 173 -11.99 -0.05 20.13
N MET A 174 -11.32 0.13 18.99
CA MET A 174 -9.88 -0.13 18.81
C MET A 174 -9.21 1.08 18.11
N GLY A 175 -9.59 2.29 18.55
CA GLY A 175 -9.31 3.56 17.87
C GLY A 175 -10.42 3.97 16.89
N ASN A 176 -11.15 2.98 16.36
CA ASN A 176 -12.37 3.16 15.57
C ASN A 176 -13.49 2.23 16.09
N PRO A 177 -14.77 2.53 15.78
CA PRO A 177 -15.91 1.75 16.28
C PRO A 177 -16.07 0.42 15.57
N HIS A 178 -16.38 -0.62 16.36
CA HIS A 178 -16.70 -1.97 15.88
C HIS A 178 -17.98 -2.50 16.50
N ALA A 179 -18.89 -2.98 15.65
CA ALA A 179 -20.08 -3.74 16.03
C ALA A 179 -19.84 -5.22 15.75
N VAL A 180 -19.97 -6.06 16.79
CA VAL A 180 -19.73 -7.50 16.71
C VAL A 180 -21.05 -8.24 16.93
N VAL A 181 -21.39 -9.13 16.00
CA VAL A 181 -22.62 -9.93 15.99
C VAL A 181 -22.24 -11.39 15.92
N GLN A 182 -22.52 -12.14 16.99
CA GLN A 182 -22.34 -13.59 16.98
C GLN A 182 -23.51 -14.24 16.22
N VAL A 183 -23.18 -15.16 15.31
CA VAL A 183 -24.13 -15.89 14.47
C VAL A 183 -23.82 -17.39 14.53
N ASP A 184 -24.85 -18.21 14.31
CA ASP A 184 -24.69 -19.68 14.31
C ASP A 184 -24.01 -20.16 13.02
N ASP A 185 -24.27 -19.50 11.90
CA ASP A 185 -23.75 -19.84 10.57
C ASP A 185 -23.53 -18.58 9.72
N LEU A 186 -22.29 -18.38 9.27
CA LEU A 186 -21.90 -17.27 8.41
C LEU A 186 -22.32 -17.44 6.95
N GLU A 187 -22.55 -18.66 6.49
CA GLU A 187 -22.89 -18.94 5.10
C GLU A 187 -24.36 -18.61 4.80
N SER A 188 -25.28 -18.87 5.75
CA SER A 188 -26.70 -18.52 5.63
C SER A 188 -27.01 -17.04 5.91
N LEU A 189 -26.04 -16.26 6.39
CA LEU A 189 -26.21 -14.85 6.69
C LEU A 189 -26.47 -14.02 5.42
N ASP A 190 -27.53 -13.21 5.44
CA ASP A 190 -27.80 -12.19 4.43
C ASP A 190 -26.85 -10.98 4.58
N PHE A 191 -25.57 -11.24 4.35
CA PHE A 191 -24.46 -10.35 4.66
C PHE A 191 -24.56 -9.00 3.92
N GLU A 192 -24.91 -9.03 2.63
CA GLU A 192 -25.02 -7.81 1.80
C GLU A 192 -26.16 -6.89 2.24
N ARG A 193 -27.19 -7.45 2.89
CA ARG A 193 -28.30 -6.66 3.44
C ARG A 193 -28.00 -6.16 4.85
N LEU A 194 -27.40 -7.01 5.70
CA LEU A 194 -27.21 -6.72 7.11
C LEU A 194 -25.98 -5.84 7.38
N GLY A 195 -24.88 -6.04 6.64
CA GLY A 195 -23.65 -5.25 6.76
C GLY A 195 -23.90 -3.73 6.67
N PRO A 196 -24.41 -3.21 5.53
CA PRO A 196 -24.63 -1.77 5.37
C PRO A 196 -25.74 -1.24 6.29
N ALA A 197 -26.75 -2.06 6.59
CA ALA A 197 -27.83 -1.68 7.51
C ALA A 197 -27.30 -1.46 8.93
N LEU A 198 -26.37 -2.30 9.39
CA LEU A 198 -25.76 -2.16 10.71
C LEU A 198 -24.65 -1.10 10.73
N GLU A 199 -23.88 -0.96 9.66
CA GLU A 199 -22.86 0.10 9.49
C GLU A 199 -23.47 1.49 9.74
N GLN A 200 -24.68 1.73 9.21
CA GLN A 200 -25.39 3.01 9.27
C GLN A 200 -26.46 3.06 10.36
N HIS A 201 -26.54 2.05 11.22
CA HIS A 201 -27.62 1.96 12.21
C HIS A 201 -27.57 3.16 13.18
N PRO A 202 -28.71 3.75 13.58
CA PRO A 202 -28.76 4.91 14.49
C PRO A 202 -28.11 4.69 15.87
N ALA A 203 -27.86 3.43 16.23
CA ALA A 203 -27.06 3.08 17.41
C ALA A 203 -25.60 3.50 17.30
N PHE A 204 -25.08 3.76 16.09
CA PHE A 204 -23.69 4.14 15.83
C PHE A 204 -23.65 5.47 15.07
N PRO A 205 -23.72 6.63 15.76
CA PRO A 205 -23.75 7.95 15.12
C PRO A 205 -22.57 8.23 14.18
N ALA A 206 -21.38 7.70 14.50
CA ALA A 206 -20.17 7.83 13.69
C ALA A 206 -20.03 6.72 12.62
N ARG A 207 -21.13 5.98 12.35
CA ARG A 207 -21.14 4.67 11.68
C ARG A 207 -20.21 3.67 12.39
N THR A 208 -20.16 2.43 11.93
CA THR A 208 -19.32 1.40 12.57
C THR A 208 -18.82 0.37 11.57
N ASN A 209 -17.68 -0.25 11.86
CA ASN A 209 -17.28 -1.47 11.17
C ASN A 209 -18.07 -2.64 11.75
N VAL A 210 -18.59 -3.52 10.90
CA VAL A 210 -19.45 -4.62 11.32
C VAL A 210 -18.74 -5.95 11.13
N HIS A 211 -18.76 -6.77 12.18
CA HIS A 211 -18.13 -8.10 12.20
C HIS A 211 -19.17 -9.13 12.59
N PHE A 212 -19.47 -10.04 11.66
CA PHE A 212 -20.25 -11.22 11.97
C PHE A 212 -19.29 -12.34 12.33
N VAL A 213 -19.46 -12.95 13.50
CA VAL A 213 -18.57 -13.97 14.03
C VAL A 213 -19.29 -15.28 14.28
N GLN A 214 -18.71 -16.37 13.80
CA GLN A 214 -19.09 -17.73 14.17
C GLN A 214 -17.98 -18.33 15.03
N VAL A 215 -18.37 -18.89 16.17
CA VAL A 215 -17.44 -19.48 17.14
C VAL A 215 -17.39 -20.97 16.89
N HIS A 216 -16.25 -21.48 16.41
CA HIS A 216 -16.05 -22.91 16.16
C HIS A 216 -15.47 -23.63 17.38
N ALA A 217 -14.59 -22.95 18.10
CA ALA A 217 -14.02 -23.39 19.36
C ALA A 217 -13.63 -22.17 20.21
N PRO A 218 -13.32 -22.33 21.52
CA PRO A 218 -12.91 -21.21 22.36
C PRO A 218 -11.70 -20.44 21.81
N ASP A 219 -10.83 -21.08 21.04
CA ASP A 219 -9.63 -20.50 20.42
C ASP A 219 -9.73 -20.35 18.89
N GLN A 220 -10.90 -20.60 18.29
CA GLN A 220 -11.09 -20.55 16.84
C GLN A 220 -12.39 -19.84 16.46
N LEU A 221 -12.23 -18.66 15.85
CA LEU A 221 -13.32 -17.81 15.39
C LEU A 221 -13.24 -17.68 13.86
N GLN A 222 -14.38 -17.62 13.19
CA GLN A 222 -14.47 -17.23 11.78
C GLN A 222 -15.27 -15.94 11.67
N VAL A 223 -14.84 -15.03 10.80
CA VAL A 223 -15.42 -13.69 10.70
C VAL A 223 -15.68 -13.30 9.25
N ARG A 224 -16.81 -12.64 9.01
CA ARG A 224 -17.06 -11.82 7.82
C ARG A 224 -17.13 -10.35 8.22
N VAL A 225 -16.46 -9.50 7.46
CA VAL A 225 -16.28 -8.08 7.79
C VAL A 225 -16.96 -7.20 6.76
N TRP A 226 -17.71 -6.22 7.24
CA TRP A 226 -18.17 -5.07 6.49
C TRP A 226 -17.57 -3.79 7.09
N GLU A 227 -16.59 -3.20 6.41
CA GLU A 227 -15.90 -2.01 6.90
C GLU A 227 -16.66 -0.72 6.57
N ARG A 228 -16.59 0.21 7.53
CA ARG A 228 -17.22 1.52 7.43
C ARG A 228 -16.69 2.27 6.20
N GLY A 229 -17.59 2.57 5.26
CA GLY A 229 -17.26 3.28 4.03
C GLY A 229 -16.52 2.47 2.97
N ALA A 230 -16.17 1.20 3.24
CA ALA A 230 -15.45 0.33 2.30
C ALA A 230 -16.27 -0.91 1.88
N GLY A 231 -17.23 -1.34 2.70
CA GLY A 231 -18.04 -2.53 2.42
C GLY A 231 -17.29 -3.83 2.75
N PRO A 232 -17.53 -4.94 2.02
CA PRO A 232 -16.83 -6.20 2.28
C PRO A 232 -15.33 -6.09 2.07
N THR A 233 -14.54 -6.42 3.09
CA THR A 233 -13.07 -6.49 3.01
C THR A 233 -12.55 -7.89 3.31
N LEU A 234 -11.34 -8.18 2.84
CA LEU A 234 -10.69 -9.47 3.05
C LEU A 234 -10.15 -9.62 4.48
N ALA A 235 -9.74 -8.52 5.12
CA ALA A 235 -9.25 -8.55 6.48
C ALA A 235 -9.31 -7.17 7.14
N CYS A 236 -9.70 -7.15 8.42
CA CYS A 236 -9.68 -5.96 9.27
C CYS A 236 -8.99 -6.30 10.60
N GLY A 237 -7.78 -5.78 10.83
CA GLY A 237 -6.97 -6.11 12.00
C GLY A 237 -7.58 -5.62 13.33
N THR A 238 -7.99 -4.34 13.38
CA THR A 238 -8.68 -3.80 14.56
C THR A 238 -10.03 -4.51 14.79
N GLY A 239 -10.70 -4.91 13.72
CA GLY A 239 -11.92 -5.71 13.76
C GLY A 239 -11.74 -7.11 14.35
N ALA A 240 -10.66 -7.81 13.98
CA ALA A 240 -10.30 -9.10 14.58
C ALA A 240 -10.04 -8.97 16.09
N CYS A 241 -9.31 -7.93 16.50
CA CYS A 241 -9.08 -7.61 17.92
C CYS A 241 -10.41 -7.38 18.65
N ALA A 242 -11.24 -6.47 18.13
CA ALA A 242 -12.55 -6.15 18.68
C ALA A 242 -13.47 -7.38 18.78
N THR A 243 -13.41 -8.28 17.79
CA THR A 243 -14.20 -9.52 17.78
C THR A 243 -13.80 -10.45 18.92
N VAL A 244 -12.50 -10.64 19.18
CA VAL A 244 -12.04 -11.46 20.31
C VAL A 244 -12.46 -10.83 21.64
N VAL A 245 -12.31 -9.52 21.80
CA VAL A 245 -12.76 -8.83 23.02
C VAL A 245 -14.25 -9.02 23.25
N ALA A 246 -15.10 -8.71 22.27
CA ALA A 246 -16.54 -8.80 22.40
C ALA A 246 -17.01 -10.24 22.68
N THR A 247 -16.44 -11.21 21.98
CA THR A 247 -16.81 -12.63 22.09
C THR A 247 -16.33 -13.23 23.42
N HIS A 248 -15.13 -12.85 23.87
CA HIS A 248 -14.60 -13.27 25.16
C HIS A 248 -15.42 -12.70 26.33
N LEU A 249 -15.73 -11.41 26.27
CA LEU A 249 -16.52 -10.72 27.31
C LEU A 249 -17.96 -11.25 27.41
N ARG A 250 -18.48 -11.86 26.34
CA ARG A 250 -19.75 -12.60 26.32
C ARG A 250 -19.62 -14.07 26.76
N GLY A 251 -18.41 -14.52 27.10
CA GLY A 251 -18.14 -15.88 27.59
C GLY A 251 -18.07 -16.96 26.50
N ALA A 252 -17.96 -16.58 25.22
CA ALA A 252 -18.01 -17.53 24.11
C ALA A 252 -16.63 -17.94 23.56
N CYS A 253 -15.56 -17.20 23.87
CA CYS A 253 -14.19 -17.56 23.46
C CYS A 253 -13.15 -17.26 24.55
N ALA A 254 -11.92 -17.73 24.34
CA ALA A 254 -10.75 -17.41 25.13
C ALA A 254 -10.19 -16.01 24.76
N ARG A 255 -9.31 -15.47 25.59
CA ARG A 255 -8.58 -14.20 25.31
C ARG A 255 -7.55 -14.34 24.20
N GLN A 256 -7.09 -15.58 23.98
CA GLN A 256 -6.21 -15.94 22.88
C GLN A 256 -6.99 -16.79 21.89
N ALA A 257 -7.10 -16.32 20.65
CA ALA A 257 -7.84 -17.01 19.61
C ALA A 257 -7.26 -16.72 18.22
N THR A 258 -7.41 -17.70 17.33
CA THR A 258 -7.22 -17.51 15.90
C THR A 258 -8.52 -17.01 15.29
N VAL A 259 -8.45 -15.86 14.63
CA VAL A 259 -9.57 -15.26 13.88
C VAL A 259 -9.35 -15.53 12.40
N GLN A 260 -10.16 -16.39 11.82
CA GLN A 260 -10.17 -16.68 10.39
C GLN A 260 -10.99 -15.62 9.65
N LEU A 261 -10.30 -14.71 8.95
CA LEU A 261 -10.91 -13.74 8.05
C LEU A 261 -10.96 -14.29 6.61
N PRO A 262 -11.70 -13.66 5.67
CA PRO A 262 -11.73 -14.10 4.28
C PRO A 262 -10.35 -14.15 3.61
N GLY A 263 -9.46 -13.22 3.96
CA GLY A 263 -8.09 -13.13 3.46
C GLY A 263 -7.09 -14.04 4.17
N GLY A 264 -7.49 -14.71 5.25
CA GLY A 264 -6.64 -15.62 6.03
C GLY A 264 -6.68 -15.35 7.54
N PRO A 265 -5.91 -16.12 8.33
CA PRO A 265 -5.96 -16.06 9.78
C PRO A 265 -5.14 -14.91 10.38
N LEU A 266 -5.64 -14.36 11.49
CA LEU A 266 -4.88 -13.56 12.46
C LEU A 266 -4.89 -14.25 13.81
N GLN A 267 -3.77 -14.22 14.52
CA GLN A 267 -3.69 -14.65 15.91
C GLN A 267 -3.85 -13.43 16.80
N ILE A 268 -4.81 -13.47 17.69
CA ILE A 268 -5.09 -12.40 18.65
C ILE A 268 -4.80 -12.93 20.04
N ASP A 269 -4.03 -12.17 20.81
CA ASP A 269 -3.74 -12.43 22.21
C ASP A 269 -4.04 -11.17 23.02
N TRP A 270 -5.13 -11.20 23.80
CA TRP A 270 -5.47 -10.15 24.73
C TRP A 270 -4.93 -10.47 26.12
N ASP A 271 -3.79 -9.87 26.46
CA ASP A 271 -3.03 -10.25 27.64
C ASP A 271 -3.62 -9.71 28.96
N SER A 272 -3.03 -10.13 30.08
CA SER A 272 -3.45 -9.71 31.43
C SER A 272 -3.22 -8.23 31.74
N THR A 273 -2.42 -7.52 30.93
CA THR A 273 -2.17 -6.07 31.06
C THR A 273 -3.16 -5.23 30.27
N ASN A 274 -4.20 -5.87 29.69
CA ASN A 274 -5.24 -5.27 28.86
C ASN A 274 -4.80 -4.88 27.44
N HIS A 275 -3.57 -5.17 27.06
CA HIS A 275 -3.07 -4.95 25.69
C HIS A 275 -3.41 -6.11 24.77
N ILE A 276 -3.65 -5.79 23.50
CA ILE A 276 -3.95 -6.78 22.46
C ILE A 276 -2.78 -6.89 21.51
N GLN A 277 -2.14 -8.05 21.49
CA GLN A 277 -1.15 -8.41 20.49
C GLN A 277 -1.85 -9.07 19.31
N MET A 278 -1.65 -8.54 18.12
CA MET A 278 -2.15 -9.10 16.87
C MET A 278 -0.97 -9.60 16.05
N ALA A 279 -0.92 -10.91 15.80
CA ALA A 279 0.04 -11.51 14.87
C ALA A 279 -0.66 -11.93 13.57
N GLY A 280 0.03 -11.70 12.46
CA GLY A 280 -0.45 -12.13 11.16
C GLY A 280 0.67 -12.13 10.12
N PRO A 281 0.43 -12.78 8.96
CA PRO A 281 1.42 -12.85 7.91
C PRO A 281 1.63 -11.49 7.25
N ALA A 282 2.85 -11.29 6.74
CA ALA A 282 3.24 -10.29 5.78
C ALA A 282 4.10 -10.98 4.72
N VAL A 283 3.58 -11.05 3.49
CA VAL A 283 4.13 -11.91 2.44
C VAL A 283 4.72 -11.05 1.33
N PHE A 284 5.99 -11.29 1.00
CA PHE A 284 6.62 -10.74 -0.19
C PHE A 284 5.96 -11.32 -1.45
N VAL A 285 5.63 -10.46 -2.41
CA VAL A 285 4.99 -10.87 -3.68
C VAL A 285 5.99 -10.79 -4.83
N PHE A 286 6.56 -9.61 -5.07
CA PHE A 286 7.59 -9.39 -6.10
C PHE A 286 8.37 -8.11 -5.81
N GLU A 287 9.48 -7.90 -6.50
CA GLU A 287 10.20 -6.63 -6.50
C GLU A 287 10.38 -6.13 -7.93
N GLY A 288 10.62 -4.82 -8.05
CA GLY A 288 10.79 -4.19 -9.35
C GLY A 288 11.52 -2.87 -9.25
N VAL A 289 11.80 -2.30 -10.41
CA VAL A 289 12.45 -1.01 -10.56
C VAL A 289 11.56 -0.17 -11.46
N LEU A 290 11.14 1.01 -10.99
CA LEU A 290 10.46 1.95 -11.86
C LEU A 290 11.45 2.47 -12.91
N PRO A 291 11.00 2.70 -14.15
CA PRO A 291 11.80 3.44 -15.11
C PRO A 291 12.29 4.74 -14.47
N ALA A 292 13.51 5.16 -14.80
CA ALA A 292 13.91 6.53 -14.50
C ALA A 292 12.78 7.43 -15.01
N ALA A 293 12.27 8.35 -14.17
CA ALA A 293 11.40 9.39 -14.68
C ALA A 293 12.13 9.94 -15.88
N GLY A 294 11.54 9.79 -17.05
CA GLY A 294 12.08 10.44 -18.22
C GLY A 294 12.22 11.88 -17.79
N GLY A 295 13.46 12.33 -17.61
CA GLY A 295 13.71 13.70 -17.95
C GLY A 295 13.04 13.81 -19.30
N SER A 296 12.13 14.78 -19.44
CA SER A 296 12.25 15.50 -20.67
C SER A 296 13.72 15.90 -20.68
N ASP A 297 14.55 15.13 -21.37
CA ASP A 297 15.37 15.78 -22.37
C ASP A 297 14.35 16.61 -23.13
N ALA A 298 14.12 17.83 -22.65
CA ALA A 298 13.89 18.93 -23.53
C ALA A 298 15.18 18.97 -24.35
N VAL A 299 15.27 18.03 -25.30
CA VAL A 299 15.95 18.29 -26.55
C VAL A 299 15.25 19.55 -26.98
N GLU A 300 15.92 20.68 -26.77
CA GLU A 300 15.53 21.96 -27.34
C GLU A 300 15.07 21.61 -28.75
N ALA A 301 13.78 21.72 -29.01
CA ALA A 301 13.25 21.34 -30.31
C ALA A 301 13.83 22.36 -31.29
N ILE A 302 14.94 22.01 -31.93
CA ILE A 302 15.61 22.88 -32.88
C ILE A 302 14.69 22.94 -34.09
N ASP A 303 13.95 24.05 -34.20
CA ASP A 303 13.17 24.32 -35.40
C ASP A 303 14.14 24.73 -36.52
N CYS A 304 14.66 23.73 -37.23
CA CYS A 304 15.53 23.93 -38.38
C CYS A 304 14.86 24.79 -39.48
N ALA A 305 13.52 24.88 -39.53
CA ALA A 305 12.82 25.75 -40.47
C ALA A 305 13.00 27.24 -40.13
N SER A 306 13.15 27.57 -38.83
CA SER A 306 13.43 28.93 -38.37
C SER A 306 14.91 29.33 -38.51
N LEU A 307 15.83 28.36 -38.40
CA LEU A 307 17.28 28.59 -38.40
C LEU A 307 17.93 28.53 -39.80
N CYS A 308 17.34 27.81 -40.75
CA CYS A 308 17.88 27.62 -42.11
C CYS A 308 17.07 28.42 -43.15
N SER A 309 16.99 29.74 -42.97
CA SER A 309 16.20 30.63 -43.84
C SER A 309 16.66 30.65 -45.31
N ASP A 310 17.92 30.29 -45.60
CA ASP A 310 18.53 30.34 -46.95
C ASP A 310 18.89 28.97 -47.54
N GLY A 311 18.19 27.91 -47.10
CA GLY A 311 18.36 26.55 -47.62
C GLY A 311 19.14 25.63 -46.68
N CYS A 312 18.99 24.32 -46.89
CA CYS A 312 19.53 23.27 -46.02
C CYS A 312 21.07 23.35 -46.00
N ILE A 313 21.62 23.94 -44.94
CA ILE A 313 23.06 24.07 -44.72
C ILE A 313 23.62 22.66 -44.48
N ARG A 314 24.78 22.35 -45.09
CA ARG A 314 25.48 21.08 -44.83
C ARG A 314 25.64 20.89 -43.31
N PRO A 315 25.49 19.67 -42.76
CA PRO A 315 25.53 19.43 -41.33
C PRO A 315 26.70 20.13 -40.63
N GLU A 316 27.89 20.11 -41.22
CA GLU A 316 29.10 20.77 -40.70
C GLU A 316 29.01 22.30 -40.48
N ALA A 317 28.07 22.98 -41.15
CA ALA A 317 27.91 24.43 -41.10
C ALA A 317 26.67 24.89 -40.30
N CYS A 318 26.01 23.99 -39.56
CA CYS A 318 24.93 24.35 -38.66
C CYS A 318 25.44 25.26 -37.50
N PRO A 319 24.79 26.41 -37.22
CA PRO A 319 25.25 27.33 -36.17
C PRO A 319 25.14 26.75 -34.75
N SER A 320 24.28 25.74 -34.54
CA SER A 320 24.20 25.00 -33.27
C SER A 320 25.30 23.94 -33.18
N ALA A 321 26.20 24.08 -32.19
CA ALA A 321 27.25 23.09 -31.94
C ALA A 321 26.68 21.71 -31.55
N ALA A 322 25.62 21.68 -30.74
CA ALA A 322 24.97 20.45 -30.31
C ALA A 322 24.29 19.71 -31.49
N ALA A 323 23.62 20.44 -32.38
CA ALA A 323 23.01 19.85 -33.57
C ALA A 323 24.05 19.28 -34.54
N ARG A 324 25.19 19.98 -34.69
CA ARG A 324 26.32 19.49 -35.49
C ARG A 324 26.86 18.18 -34.95
N GLU A 325 27.10 18.12 -33.64
CA GLU A 325 27.65 16.93 -32.98
C GLU A 325 26.70 15.73 -33.12
N GLN A 326 25.40 15.93 -32.93
CA GLN A 326 24.40 14.88 -33.13
C GLN A 326 24.33 14.40 -34.58
N ALA A 327 24.29 15.32 -35.55
CA ALA A 327 24.25 14.97 -36.97
C ALA A 327 25.52 14.24 -37.43
N MET A 328 26.70 14.69 -36.97
CA MET A 328 27.97 14.03 -37.25
C MET A 328 28.05 12.64 -36.61
N THR A 329 27.61 12.51 -35.36
CA THR A 329 27.57 11.21 -34.67
C THR A 329 26.64 10.23 -35.38
N PHE A 330 25.53 10.71 -35.95
CA PHE A 330 24.62 9.90 -36.74
C PHE A 330 25.26 9.46 -38.07
N LEU A 331 25.90 10.38 -38.80
CA LEU A 331 26.57 10.08 -40.07
C LEU A 331 27.76 9.14 -39.90
N ASP A 332 28.57 9.30 -38.85
CA ASP A 332 29.73 8.46 -38.56
C ASP A 332 29.34 7.01 -38.19
N ARG A 333 28.07 6.79 -37.80
CA ARG A 333 27.54 5.45 -37.47
C ARG A 333 26.95 4.71 -38.66
N LEU A 334 26.77 5.37 -39.80
CA LEU A 334 26.12 4.77 -40.97
C LEU A 334 27.16 4.26 -41.95
N SER A 335 26.95 3.03 -42.44
CA SER A 335 27.75 2.51 -43.56
C SER A 335 27.33 3.16 -44.88
N LEU A 336 28.15 3.01 -45.92
CA LEU A 336 27.86 3.53 -47.26
C LEU A 336 26.56 2.93 -47.82
N ASP A 337 26.26 1.68 -47.49
CA ASP A 337 25.01 1.00 -47.86
C ASP A 337 23.80 1.56 -47.12
N ASP A 338 23.95 1.91 -45.83
CA ASP A 338 22.88 2.53 -45.04
C ASP A 338 22.53 3.93 -45.56
N MET A 339 23.54 4.70 -45.99
CA MET A 339 23.35 6.02 -46.60
C MET A 339 22.60 5.92 -47.94
N VAL A 340 22.92 4.93 -48.77
CA VAL A 340 22.20 4.68 -50.04
C VAL A 340 20.76 4.22 -49.76
N GLY A 341 20.54 3.40 -48.73
CA GLY A 341 19.22 2.97 -48.28
C GLY A 341 18.34 4.16 -47.85
N LEU A 342 18.89 5.10 -47.08
CA LEU A 342 18.20 6.33 -46.64
C LEU A 342 17.84 7.26 -47.81
N ALA A 343 18.76 7.40 -48.78
CA ALA A 343 18.49 8.21 -49.98
C ALA A 343 17.37 7.61 -50.83
N ASN A 344 17.36 6.29 -51.04
CA ASN A 344 16.35 5.60 -51.84
C ASN A 344 14.98 5.60 -51.17
N SER A 345 14.91 5.33 -49.86
CA SER A 345 13.67 5.39 -49.08
C SER A 345 13.07 6.79 -49.06
N SER A 346 13.90 7.84 -48.93
CA SER A 346 13.45 9.24 -49.04
C SER A 346 12.93 9.57 -50.45
N LEU A 347 13.48 8.96 -51.50
CA LEU A 347 13.02 9.14 -52.88
C LEU A 347 11.68 8.43 -53.13
N GLU A 348 11.52 7.20 -52.62
CA GLU A 348 10.28 6.44 -52.67
C GLU A 348 9.16 7.16 -51.92
N GLU A 349 9.41 7.68 -50.71
CA GLU A 349 8.41 8.44 -49.95
C GLU A 349 7.97 9.73 -50.67
N ARG A 350 8.92 10.46 -51.27
CA ARG A 350 8.58 11.66 -52.07
C ARG A 350 7.79 11.30 -53.32
N THR A 351 8.07 10.14 -53.91
CA THR A 351 7.35 9.64 -55.09
C THR A 351 5.94 9.21 -54.71
N ARG A 352 5.74 8.52 -53.58
CA ARG A 352 4.41 8.16 -53.05
C ARG A 352 3.56 9.39 -52.72
N ARG A 353 4.14 10.40 -52.05
CA ARG A 353 3.45 11.66 -51.76
C ARG A 353 3.04 12.43 -53.01
N ARG A 354 3.85 12.42 -54.08
CA ARG A 354 3.49 13.02 -55.38
C ARG A 354 2.43 12.23 -56.14
N ALA A 355 2.38 10.91 -55.94
CA ALA A 355 1.38 10.03 -56.54
C ALA A 355 0.04 9.99 -55.76
N GLY A 356 -0.06 10.67 -54.61
CA GLY A 356 -1.29 10.78 -53.83
C GLY A 356 -1.66 9.53 -53.02
N PHE A 357 -0.68 8.68 -52.70
CA PHE A 357 -0.84 7.56 -51.77
C PHE A 357 -0.51 7.96 -50.33
#